data_AF-A0A8J1VST0-F1
#
_entry.id   AF-A0A8J1VST0-F1
#
_cell.length_a   1.000
_cell.length_b   1.000
_cell.length_c   1.000
_cell.angle_alpha   90.00
_cell.angle_beta   90.00
_cell.angle_gamma   90.00
#
_symmetry.space_group_name_H-M   'P 1'
#
loop_
_entity.id
_entity.type
_entity.pdbx_description
1 polymer ?
#
loop_
_entity_poly.entity_id
_entity_poly.type
_entity_poly.pdbx_seq_one_letter_code
_entity_poly.pdbx_strand_id
1 'polypeptide(L)'
;MSSLDDALRFCFPGSSPPRGLPRYSQRASGQGGSDDVTRGTAKMTAASVLRSYAPDWILTIVLWQVVATTQAFVRRNLDPTHFGCLRATLALLSRTAGHKREFSLTDITIQHSFAEHERVPPLLLAIVSVGIPLVVLLPLSSLVSRNRWDVHNSVLGLFMSYTMAGVVTQIVKMTVGRPRPDLISRCLPASGAADHPVFGLSTSGICTTTNTLRLDDGFKSFPSGHSSR
;
A
#
# COMPACT_ATOMS: atom_id res chain seq x y z
N MET A 1 37.69 8.04 -6.42
CA MET A 1 37.01 9.20 -7.04
C MET A 1 37.00 8.97 -8.54
N SER A 2 36.01 9.55 -9.24
CA SER A 2 35.68 9.49 -10.68
C SER A 2 35.07 8.17 -11.17
N SER A 3 33.89 8.11 -11.77
CA SER A 3 33.02 9.19 -12.23
C SER A 3 31.57 8.71 -12.33
N LEU A 4 30.64 9.66 -12.20
CA LEU A 4 29.19 9.51 -12.40
C LEU A 4 28.83 9.00 -13.81
N ASP A 5 29.79 9.03 -14.73
CA ASP A 5 29.68 8.58 -16.12
C ASP A 5 29.52 7.05 -16.28
N ASP A 6 30.08 6.24 -15.38
CA ASP A 6 29.94 4.77 -15.47
C ASP A 6 28.56 4.29 -14.99
N ALA A 7 27.91 5.04 -14.10
CA ALA A 7 26.55 4.73 -13.65
C ALA A 7 25.49 5.08 -14.70
N LEU A 8 25.73 6.11 -15.53
CA LEU A 8 24.80 6.54 -16.58
C LEU A 8 24.81 5.61 -17.81
N ARG A 9 25.93 4.93 -18.09
CA ARG A 9 26.04 3.98 -19.22
C ARG A 9 25.24 2.69 -19.05
N PHE A 10 24.91 2.30 -17.81
CA PHE A 10 24.12 1.10 -17.56
C PHE A 10 22.61 1.33 -17.71
N CYS A 11 22.15 2.59 -17.62
CA CYS A 11 20.71 2.91 -17.66
C CYS A 11 20.18 3.34 -19.04
N PHE A 12 21.04 3.69 -20.00
CA PHE A 12 20.58 4.13 -21.34
C PHE A 12 21.49 3.58 -22.46
N PRO A 13 21.11 2.47 -23.13
CA PRO A 13 21.74 2.11 -24.40
C PRO A 13 21.17 3.04 -25.48
N GLY A 14 21.82 4.17 -25.71
CA GLY A 14 21.51 5.05 -26.82
C GLY A 14 21.94 4.41 -28.14
N SER A 15 20.98 4.04 -28.99
CA SER A 15 21.23 3.76 -30.40
C SER A 15 21.21 5.06 -31.19
N SER A 16 22.33 5.36 -31.85
CA SER A 16 22.40 6.36 -32.91
C SER A 16 21.80 5.81 -34.20
N PRO A 17 21.02 6.59 -34.97
CA PRO A 17 20.83 6.33 -36.39
C PRO A 17 21.61 7.36 -37.23
N PRO A 18 22.37 6.94 -38.25
CA PRO A 18 22.92 7.85 -39.23
C PRO A 18 21.87 8.25 -40.28
N ARG A 19 22.08 9.48 -40.76
CA ARG A 19 21.52 10.16 -41.95
C ARG A 19 21.39 9.26 -43.18
N GLY A 20 20.26 9.37 -43.89
CA GLY A 20 20.14 8.97 -45.30
C GLY A 20 18.71 8.75 -45.81
N LEU A 21 18.03 9.83 -46.23
CA LEU A 21 16.97 9.81 -47.24
C LEU A 21 17.60 10.06 -48.64
N PRO A 22 16.94 9.83 -49.79
CA PRO A 22 15.85 8.90 -50.13
C PRO A 22 16.20 8.07 -51.41
N ARG A 23 15.46 6.99 -51.71
CA ARG A 23 15.31 6.55 -53.12
C ARG A 23 13.94 5.96 -53.39
N TYR A 24 13.15 6.78 -54.08
CA TYR A 24 11.99 6.40 -54.85
C TYR A 24 12.38 5.40 -55.94
N SER A 25 11.71 4.25 -55.97
CA SER A 25 11.62 3.42 -57.16
C SER A 25 10.19 2.91 -57.25
N GLN A 26 9.40 3.62 -58.05
CA GLN A 26 8.24 3.05 -58.71
C GLN A 26 8.60 1.68 -59.30
N ARG A 27 7.77 0.68 -59.04
CA ARG A 27 7.42 -0.25 -60.11
C ARG A 27 5.95 -0.57 -60.04
N ALA A 28 5.24 0.01 -61.01
CA ALA A 28 3.87 -0.28 -61.35
C ALA A 28 3.72 -1.75 -61.76
N SER A 29 2.71 -2.39 -61.19
CA SER A 29 1.93 -3.49 -61.75
C SER A 29 0.71 -3.59 -60.83
N GLY A 30 -0.44 -2.99 -61.11
CA GLY A 30 -1.19 -3.11 -62.34
C GLY A 30 -2.21 -4.24 -62.19
N GLN A 31 -3.27 -4.04 -61.40
CA GLN A 31 -4.54 -4.76 -61.60
C GLN A 31 -5.71 -4.21 -60.76
N GLY A 32 -6.76 -3.76 -61.47
CA GLY A 32 -8.15 -4.08 -61.11
C GLY A 32 -8.94 -3.05 -60.29
N GLY A 33 -9.53 -2.08 -60.99
CA GLY A 33 -10.99 -2.03 -61.16
C GLY A 33 -11.90 -1.55 -60.01
N SER A 34 -12.64 -0.49 -60.36
CA SER A 34 -14.01 -0.14 -59.97
C SER A 34 -14.23 0.74 -58.74
N ASP A 35 -14.57 1.99 -59.05
CA ASP A 35 -15.31 2.94 -58.22
C ASP A 35 -16.66 2.36 -57.76
N ASP A 36 -17.07 2.62 -56.52
CA ASP A 36 -18.45 3.05 -56.26
C ASP A 36 -18.60 3.86 -54.97
N VAL A 37 -19.38 4.93 -55.10
CA VAL A 37 -19.74 5.93 -54.10
C VAL A 37 -21.07 5.49 -53.49
N THR A 38 -21.13 5.07 -52.21
CA THR A 38 -22.28 5.36 -51.32
C THR A 38 -22.18 4.78 -49.90
N ARG A 39 -22.76 5.55 -48.97
CA ARG A 39 -23.50 5.15 -47.75
C ARG A 39 -22.75 4.89 -46.44
N GLY A 40 -23.09 5.73 -45.47
CA GLY A 40 -22.85 5.54 -44.05
C GLY A 40 -23.54 4.32 -43.44
N THR A 41 -23.36 4.21 -42.12
CA THR A 41 -23.47 3.02 -41.25
C THR A 41 -22.24 2.11 -41.30
N ALA A 42 -21.18 2.55 -40.62
CA ALA A 42 -20.12 1.64 -40.18
C ALA A 42 -20.79 0.56 -39.31
N LYS A 43 -21.04 -0.61 -39.91
CA LYS A 43 -21.39 -1.81 -39.17
C LYS A 43 -20.20 -2.09 -38.27
N MET A 44 -20.32 -1.78 -36.98
CA MET A 44 -19.36 -2.21 -35.96
C MET A 44 -19.40 -3.73 -35.93
N THR A 45 -18.59 -4.36 -36.78
CA THR A 45 -18.48 -5.81 -36.85
C THR A 45 -17.91 -6.27 -35.52
N ALA A 46 -18.52 -7.27 -34.88
CA ALA A 46 -18.12 -7.79 -33.56
C ALA A 46 -16.61 -8.12 -33.48
N ALA A 47 -15.98 -8.47 -34.60
CA ALA A 47 -14.55 -8.68 -34.73
C ALA A 47 -13.68 -7.44 -34.43
N SER A 48 -14.16 -6.23 -34.72
CA SER A 48 -13.47 -4.97 -34.42
C SER A 48 -13.56 -4.60 -32.93
N VAL A 49 -14.69 -4.91 -32.31
CA VAL A 49 -14.92 -4.77 -30.86
C VAL A 49 -14.05 -5.77 -30.10
N LEU A 50 -14.05 -7.05 -30.52
CA LEU A 50 -13.20 -8.09 -29.94
C LEU A 50 -11.70 -7.77 -30.02
N ARG A 51 -11.23 -7.17 -31.12
CA ARG A 51 -9.83 -6.72 -31.24
C ARG A 51 -9.48 -5.55 -30.34
N SER A 52 -10.44 -4.68 -30.04
CA SER A 52 -10.23 -3.53 -29.12
C SER A 52 -10.15 -3.98 -27.66
N TYR A 53 -10.87 -5.04 -27.28
CA TYR A 53 -10.81 -5.62 -25.94
C TYR A 53 -9.67 -6.65 -25.75
N ALA A 54 -8.99 -7.07 -26.83
CA ALA A 54 -7.87 -8.01 -26.75
C ALA A 54 -6.81 -7.67 -25.68
N PRO A 55 -6.36 -6.41 -25.51
CA PRO A 55 -5.46 -6.05 -24.41
C PRO A 55 -6.09 -6.27 -23.02
N ASP A 56 -7.39 -6.03 -22.83
CA ASP A 56 -8.09 -6.29 -21.56
C ASP A 56 -8.21 -7.79 -21.26
N TRP A 57 -8.42 -8.62 -22.28
CA TRP A 57 -8.42 -10.09 -22.12
C TRP A 57 -7.02 -10.62 -21.77
N ILE A 58 -5.97 -10.06 -22.37
CA ILE A 58 -4.59 -10.41 -22.01
C ILE A 58 -4.31 -9.96 -20.58
N LEU A 59 -4.69 -8.74 -20.21
CA LEU A 59 -4.51 -8.22 -18.86
C LEU A 59 -5.25 -9.09 -17.84
N THR A 60 -6.49 -9.50 -18.11
CA THR A 60 -7.28 -10.35 -17.20
C THR A 60 -6.74 -11.77 -17.10
N ILE A 61 -6.25 -12.38 -18.19
CA ILE A 61 -5.59 -13.69 -18.15
C ILE A 61 -4.28 -13.62 -17.36
N VAL A 62 -3.46 -12.58 -17.58
CA VAL A 62 -2.22 -12.37 -16.82
C VAL A 62 -2.54 -12.11 -15.35
N LEU A 63 -3.52 -11.26 -15.05
CA LEU A 63 -3.96 -10.99 -13.67
C LEU A 63 -4.47 -12.26 -13.01
N TRP A 64 -5.26 -13.07 -13.72
CA TRP A 64 -5.81 -14.32 -13.19
C TRP A 64 -4.74 -15.39 -12.99
N GLN A 65 -3.76 -15.49 -13.89
CA GLN A 65 -2.60 -16.37 -13.71
C GLN A 65 -1.72 -15.92 -12.54
N VAL A 66 -1.49 -14.62 -12.37
CA VAL A 66 -0.79 -14.05 -11.21
C VAL A 66 -1.58 -14.32 -9.91
N VAL A 67 -2.90 -14.14 -9.90
CA VAL A 67 -3.75 -14.42 -8.73
C VAL A 67 -3.83 -15.92 -8.43
N ALA A 68 -3.91 -16.80 -9.44
CA ALA A 68 -3.99 -18.25 -9.24
C ALA A 68 -2.64 -18.83 -8.76
N THR A 69 -1.53 -18.38 -9.34
CA THR A 69 -0.18 -18.80 -8.92
C THR A 69 0.16 -18.28 -7.53
N THR A 70 -0.27 -17.08 -7.18
CA THR A 70 -0.10 -16.54 -5.82
C THR A 70 -0.91 -17.29 -4.79
N GLN A 71 -2.19 -17.55 -5.04
CA GLN A 71 -3.03 -18.28 -4.10
C GLN A 71 -2.54 -19.71 -3.89
N ALA A 72 -2.09 -20.38 -4.95
CA ALA A 72 -1.54 -21.73 -4.85
C ALA A 72 -0.18 -21.77 -4.13
N PHE A 73 0.65 -20.73 -4.30
CA PHE A 73 1.99 -20.64 -3.72
C PHE A 73 1.96 -20.22 -2.24
N VAL A 74 1.14 -19.20 -1.92
CA VAL A 74 0.88 -18.75 -0.54
C VAL A 74 0.26 -19.88 0.26
N ARG A 75 -0.70 -20.64 -0.29
CA ARG A 75 -1.30 -21.77 0.46
C ARG A 75 -0.36 -22.95 0.69
N ARG A 76 0.73 -23.08 -0.08
CA ARG A 76 1.65 -24.24 0.01
C ARG A 76 2.91 -23.99 0.85
N ASN A 77 3.43 -22.76 0.84
CA ASN A 77 4.71 -22.44 1.51
C ASN A 77 4.55 -21.53 2.73
N LEU A 78 3.34 -21.05 2.98
CA LEU A 78 3.08 -20.11 4.06
C LEU A 78 2.35 -20.86 5.17
N ASP A 79 3.12 -21.33 6.17
CA ASP A 79 2.55 -22.04 7.30
C ASP A 79 1.53 -21.14 8.02
N PRO A 80 0.25 -21.53 8.07
CA PRO A 80 -0.80 -20.70 8.68
C PRO A 80 -0.56 -20.48 10.19
N THR A 81 0.24 -21.34 10.81
CA THR A 81 0.66 -21.26 12.21
C THR A 81 1.57 -20.05 12.48
N HIS A 82 2.57 -19.77 11.64
CA HIS A 82 3.46 -18.62 11.82
C HIS A 82 2.73 -17.29 11.67
N PHE A 83 1.86 -17.16 10.66
CA PHE A 83 1.04 -15.96 10.46
C PHE A 83 -0.02 -15.82 11.55
N GLY A 84 -0.57 -16.92 12.05
CA GLY A 84 -1.49 -16.94 13.19
C GLY A 84 -0.83 -16.40 14.46
N CYS A 85 0.35 -16.93 14.82
CA CYS A 85 1.12 -16.48 15.97
C CYS A 85 1.51 -15.00 15.85
N LEU A 86 1.99 -14.57 14.67
CA LEU A 86 2.42 -13.19 14.45
C LEU A 86 1.26 -12.19 14.52
N ARG A 87 0.10 -12.56 13.96
CA ARG A 87 -1.14 -11.77 14.12
C ARG A 87 -1.59 -11.74 15.57
N ALA A 88 -1.46 -12.85 16.30
CA ALA A 88 -1.79 -12.92 17.71
C ALA A 88 -0.86 -12.01 18.53
N THR A 89 0.46 -12.05 18.31
CA THR A 89 1.43 -11.17 18.97
C THR A 89 1.14 -9.71 18.68
N LEU A 90 0.82 -9.35 17.43
CA LEU A 90 0.46 -7.97 17.07
C LEU A 90 -0.87 -7.53 17.69
N ALA A 91 -1.84 -8.44 17.81
CA ALA A 91 -3.13 -8.17 18.45
C ALA A 91 -3.03 -8.09 19.98
N LEU A 92 -2.11 -8.83 20.58
CA LEU A 92 -1.78 -8.71 21.99
C LEU A 92 -1.10 -7.37 22.24
N LEU A 93 -0.09 -7.04 21.43
CA LEU A 93 0.57 -5.73 21.45
C LEU A 93 -0.43 -4.61 21.28
N SER A 94 -1.40 -4.67 20.37
CA SER A 94 -2.35 -3.56 20.19
C SER A 94 -3.28 -3.33 21.41
N ARG A 95 -3.49 -4.35 22.24
CA ARG A 95 -4.35 -4.29 23.43
C ARG A 95 -3.62 -3.88 24.71
N THR A 96 -2.29 -3.87 24.73
CA THR A 96 -1.56 -3.47 25.94
C THR A 96 -1.69 -1.96 26.18
N ALA A 97 -1.81 -1.59 27.46
CA ALA A 97 -1.70 -0.20 27.87
C ALA A 97 -0.22 0.22 27.74
N GLY A 98 0.03 1.27 26.95
CA GLY A 98 1.36 1.84 26.79
C GLY A 98 1.64 2.88 27.87
N HIS A 99 2.80 3.53 27.77
CA HIS A 99 3.12 4.70 28.56
C HIS A 99 2.08 5.82 28.31
N LYS A 100 1.58 6.44 29.38
CA LYS A 100 0.63 7.56 29.31
C LYS A 100 1.32 8.82 29.76
N ARG A 101 1.57 9.73 28.81
CA ARG A 101 2.14 11.03 29.12
C ARG A 101 1.10 11.94 29.75
N GLU A 102 1.54 12.80 30.66
CA GLU A 102 0.73 13.90 31.16
C GLU A 102 0.41 14.88 30.01
N PHE A 103 -0.77 15.49 30.07
CA PHE A 103 -1.28 16.40 29.04
C PHE A 103 -2.01 17.58 29.69
N SER A 104 -2.15 18.70 28.99
CA SER A 104 -2.93 19.84 29.48
C SER A 104 -4.33 19.82 28.87
N LEU A 105 -5.36 20.04 29.69
CA LEU A 105 -6.74 20.17 29.20
C LEU A 105 -6.94 21.41 28.32
N THR A 106 -6.10 22.42 28.48
CA THR A 106 -6.16 23.68 27.71
C THR A 106 -5.53 23.61 26.31
N ASP A 107 -4.86 22.50 25.98
CA ASP A 107 -4.18 22.34 24.69
C ASP A 107 -5.19 22.07 23.56
N ILE A 108 -5.32 23.03 22.64
CA ILE A 108 -6.25 22.95 21.50
C ILE A 108 -5.91 21.79 20.54
N THR A 109 -4.65 21.33 20.52
CA THR A 109 -4.21 20.29 19.58
C THR A 109 -4.77 18.91 19.90
N ILE A 110 -5.29 18.70 21.12
CA ILE A 110 -5.87 17.43 21.60
C ILE A 110 -7.39 17.46 21.80
N GLN A 111 -8.03 18.59 21.45
CA GLN A 111 -9.46 18.84 21.63
C GLN A 111 -10.30 18.53 20.38
N HIS A 112 -9.75 17.87 19.37
CA HIS A 112 -10.53 17.52 18.18
C HIS A 112 -11.62 16.49 18.50
N SER A 113 -12.72 16.56 17.75
CA SER A 113 -13.82 15.61 17.85
C SER A 113 -13.39 14.20 17.43
N PHE A 114 -13.91 13.18 18.12
CA PHE A 114 -13.68 11.79 17.76
C PHE A 114 -14.32 11.45 16.40
N ALA A 115 -13.52 10.90 15.48
CA ALA A 115 -14.04 10.34 14.24
C ALA A 115 -14.46 8.88 14.48
N GLU A 116 -15.77 8.60 14.45
CA GLU A 116 -16.28 7.22 14.59
C GLU A 116 -15.99 6.34 13.38
N HIS A 117 -15.95 6.94 12.20
CA HIS A 117 -15.70 6.25 10.94
C HIS A 117 -14.31 6.59 10.43
N GLU A 118 -13.45 5.58 10.37
CA GLU A 118 -12.14 5.70 9.74
C GLU A 118 -12.30 5.89 8.22
N ARG A 119 -11.62 6.91 7.64
CA ARG A 119 -11.65 7.14 6.19
C ARG A 119 -11.04 5.98 5.39
N VAL A 120 -10.07 5.27 5.97
CA VAL A 120 -9.40 4.13 5.35
C VAL A 120 -9.37 2.99 6.35
N PRO A 121 -10.23 1.96 6.18
CA PRO A 121 -10.29 0.86 7.12
C PRO A 121 -8.99 0.04 7.06
N PRO A 122 -8.56 -0.58 8.18
CA PRO A 122 -7.28 -1.28 8.26
C PRO A 122 -7.15 -2.45 7.26
N LEU A 123 -8.27 -3.09 6.91
CA LEU A 123 -8.30 -4.17 5.92
C LEU A 123 -7.97 -3.65 4.52
N LEU A 124 -8.54 -2.52 4.11
CA LEU A 124 -8.26 -1.93 2.80
C LEU A 124 -6.79 -1.52 2.71
N LEU A 125 -6.26 -0.92 3.78
CA LEU A 125 -4.85 -0.54 3.83
C LEU A 125 -3.93 -1.76 3.70
N ALA A 126 -4.21 -2.85 4.43
CA ALA A 126 -3.43 -4.08 4.33
C ALA A 126 -3.48 -4.72 2.92
N ILE A 127 -4.63 -4.65 2.25
CA ILE A 127 -4.78 -5.16 0.87
C ILE A 127 -3.96 -4.30 -0.09
N VAL A 128 -4.00 -2.98 0.03
CA VAL A 128 -3.25 -2.07 -0.85
C VAL A 128 -1.75 -2.19 -0.61
N SER A 129 -1.31 -2.18 0.66
CA SER A 129 0.10 -2.19 1.05
C SER A 129 0.81 -3.49 0.71
N VAL A 130 0.13 -4.64 0.79
CA VAL A 130 0.71 -5.94 0.43
C VAL A 130 0.39 -6.30 -1.02
N GLY A 131 -0.82 -6.01 -1.48
CA GLY A 131 -1.30 -6.38 -2.81
C GLY A 131 -0.57 -5.67 -3.93
N ILE A 132 -0.35 -4.36 -3.85
CA ILE A 132 0.35 -3.62 -4.91
C ILE A 132 1.80 -4.11 -5.09
N PRO A 133 2.63 -4.20 -4.03
CA PRO A 133 3.98 -4.74 -4.17
C PRO A 133 4.00 -6.18 -4.67
N LEU A 134 3.04 -7.01 -4.28
CA LEU A 134 2.95 -8.40 -4.72
C LEU A 134 2.63 -8.49 -6.22
N VAL A 135 1.70 -7.68 -6.72
CA VAL A 135 1.39 -7.58 -8.16
C VAL A 135 2.58 -7.12 -9.00
N VAL A 136 3.48 -6.30 -8.44
CA VAL A 136 4.68 -5.84 -9.14
C VAL A 136 5.85 -6.84 -9.04
N LEU A 137 6.14 -7.33 -7.83
CA LEU A 137 7.29 -8.20 -7.57
C LEU A 137 7.16 -9.54 -8.28
N LEU A 138 5.97 -10.10 -8.37
CA LEU A 138 5.78 -11.43 -8.95
C LEU A 138 6.05 -11.54 -10.46
N PRO A 139 5.48 -10.69 -11.34
CA PRO A 139 5.83 -10.74 -12.75
C PRO A 139 7.30 -10.39 -12.96
N LEU A 140 7.86 -9.42 -12.23
CA LEU A 140 9.27 -9.08 -12.33
C LEU A 140 10.17 -10.27 -11.95
N SER A 141 9.94 -10.88 -10.79
CA SER A 141 10.72 -12.05 -10.35
C SER A 141 10.49 -13.26 -11.25
N SER A 142 9.29 -13.43 -11.82
CA SER A 142 8.99 -14.53 -12.75
C SER A 142 9.61 -14.34 -14.13
N LEU A 143 9.69 -13.10 -14.63
CA LEU A 143 10.25 -12.78 -15.94
C LEU A 143 11.78 -12.75 -15.91
N VAL A 144 12.39 -12.26 -14.82
CA VAL A 144 13.85 -12.16 -14.66
C VAL A 144 14.45 -13.51 -14.26
N SER A 145 13.96 -14.12 -13.18
CA SER A 145 14.64 -15.30 -12.62
C SER A 145 14.16 -16.63 -13.20
N ARG A 146 12.97 -16.71 -13.82
CA ARG A 146 12.31 -17.94 -14.31
C ARG A 146 12.25 -19.13 -13.30
N ASN A 147 12.73 -18.94 -12.08
CA ASN A 147 12.88 -19.95 -11.05
C ASN A 147 11.95 -19.66 -9.89
N ARG A 148 11.27 -20.70 -9.39
CA ARG A 148 10.31 -20.59 -8.28
C ARG A 148 10.98 -20.20 -6.96
N TRP A 149 12.28 -20.49 -6.82
CA TRP A 149 13.05 -20.14 -5.63
C TRP A 149 13.16 -18.62 -5.42
N ASP A 150 13.41 -17.87 -6.48
CA ASP A 150 13.60 -16.42 -6.35
C ASP A 150 12.28 -15.70 -6.09
N VAL A 151 11.19 -16.20 -6.67
CA VAL A 151 9.83 -15.76 -6.36
C VAL A 151 9.49 -16.03 -4.88
N HIS A 152 9.90 -17.19 -4.34
CA HIS A 152 9.70 -17.52 -2.93
C HIS A 152 10.37 -16.52 -2.00
N ASN A 153 11.66 -16.26 -2.23
CA ASN A 153 12.45 -15.35 -1.41
C ASN A 153 11.90 -13.92 -1.48
N SER A 154 11.45 -13.48 -2.67
CA SER A 154 10.83 -12.16 -2.85
C SER A 154 9.56 -12.00 -2.01
N VAL A 155 8.69 -13.02 -2.01
CA VAL A 155 7.44 -13.01 -1.25
C VAL A 155 7.70 -13.10 0.26
N LEU A 156 8.60 -13.97 0.70
CA LEU A 156 8.98 -14.07 2.12
C LEU A 156 9.57 -12.74 2.63
N GLY A 157 10.42 -12.09 1.84
CA GLY A 157 10.99 -10.78 2.17
C GLY A 157 9.92 -9.70 2.35
N LEU A 158 8.90 -9.67 1.50
CA LEU A 158 7.77 -8.74 1.61
C LEU A 158 7.02 -8.92 2.94
N PHE A 159 6.63 -10.15 3.27
CA PHE A 159 5.88 -10.43 4.50
C PHE A 159 6.73 -10.19 5.76
N MET A 160 8.02 -10.54 5.72
CA MET A 160 8.94 -10.29 6.83
C MET A 160 9.12 -8.79 7.07
N SER A 161 9.31 -8.00 6.00
CA SER A 161 9.42 -6.55 6.08
C SER A 161 8.15 -5.90 6.64
N TYR A 162 6.98 -6.25 6.10
CA TYR A 162 5.68 -5.71 6.54
C TYR A 162 5.41 -5.98 8.02
N THR A 163 5.75 -7.18 8.49
CA THR A 163 5.49 -7.59 9.87
C THR A 163 6.49 -6.98 10.85
N MET A 164 7.77 -6.92 10.48
CA MET A 164 8.80 -6.23 11.25
C MET A 164 8.47 -4.74 11.43
N ALA A 165 8.07 -4.07 10.35
CA ALA A 165 7.60 -2.68 10.40
C ALA A 165 6.39 -2.52 11.33
N GLY A 166 5.46 -3.49 11.29
CA GLY A 166 4.31 -3.55 12.20
C GLY A 166 4.70 -3.66 13.67
N VAL A 167 5.61 -4.55 14.02
CA VAL A 167 6.08 -4.77 15.40
C VAL A 167 6.82 -3.53 15.91
N VAL A 168 7.78 -3.01 15.14
CA VAL A 168 8.54 -1.80 15.52
C VAL A 168 7.60 -0.62 15.76
N THR A 169 6.62 -0.42 14.88
CA THR A 169 5.61 0.65 15.04
C THR A 169 4.83 0.51 16.34
N GLN A 170 4.41 -0.71 16.70
CA GLN A 170 3.67 -0.91 17.96
C GLN A 170 4.55 -0.69 19.19
N ILE A 171 5.80 -1.15 19.16
CA ILE A 171 6.75 -0.91 20.26
C ILE A 171 6.93 0.59 20.48
N VAL A 172 7.16 1.36 19.41
CA VAL A 172 7.34 2.82 19.50
C VAL A 172 6.06 3.50 20.02
N LYS A 173 4.88 3.05 19.60
CA LYS A 173 3.60 3.55 20.12
C LYS A 173 3.46 3.35 21.62
N MET A 174 3.94 2.22 22.14
CA MET A 174 3.88 1.91 23.58
C MET A 174 4.87 2.71 24.40
N THR A 175 6.06 2.98 23.86
CA THR A 175 7.12 3.68 24.60
C THR A 175 6.92 5.19 24.59
N VAL A 176 6.49 5.76 23.47
CA VAL A 176 6.37 7.23 23.32
C VAL A 176 5.14 7.78 24.02
N GLY A 177 3.99 7.10 23.97
CA GLY A 177 2.79 7.52 24.69
C GLY A 177 2.23 8.89 24.30
N ARG A 178 2.44 9.34 23.05
CA ARG A 178 2.02 10.67 22.60
C ARG A 178 0.49 10.73 22.47
N PRO A 179 -0.18 11.77 22.99
CA PRO A 179 -1.62 11.94 22.85
C PRO A 179 -2.04 12.17 21.39
N ARG A 180 -3.15 11.54 20.97
CA ARG A 180 -3.82 11.81 19.69
C ARG A 180 -4.57 13.14 19.74
N PRO A 181 -4.84 13.74 18.57
CA PRO A 181 -5.58 15.00 18.50
C PRO A 181 -7.02 14.90 19.02
N ASP A 182 -7.59 13.68 19.12
CA ASP A 182 -8.93 13.42 19.64
C ASP A 182 -8.94 12.89 21.08
N LEU A 183 -7.82 13.02 21.83
CA LEU A 183 -7.69 12.43 23.17
C LEU A 183 -8.76 12.93 24.16
N ILE A 184 -9.04 14.23 24.21
CA ILE A 184 -10.00 14.80 25.18
C ILE A 184 -11.41 14.23 24.95
N SER A 185 -11.80 14.08 23.68
CA SER A 185 -13.10 13.49 23.31
C SER A 185 -13.21 11.99 23.68
N ARG A 186 -12.09 11.28 23.81
CA ARG A 186 -12.04 9.89 24.30
C ARG A 186 -11.98 9.80 25.83
N CYS A 187 -11.32 10.76 26.45
CA CYS A 187 -11.08 10.84 27.88
C CYS A 187 -12.36 11.17 28.67
N LEU A 188 -13.18 12.10 28.17
CA LEU A 188 -14.35 12.64 28.87
C LEU A 188 -13.96 13.11 30.29
N PRO A 189 -13.31 14.27 30.43
CA PRO A 189 -12.88 14.76 31.74
C PRO A 189 -14.07 15.04 32.65
N ALA A 190 -13.91 14.80 33.96
CA ALA A 190 -14.94 15.10 34.96
C ALA A 190 -15.35 16.58 34.92
N SER A 191 -16.61 16.88 35.27
CA SER A 191 -17.10 18.27 35.32
C SER A 191 -16.29 19.10 36.33
N GLY A 192 -15.66 20.18 35.86
CA GLY A 192 -14.78 21.02 36.68
C GLY A 192 -13.33 20.54 36.75
N ALA A 193 -12.95 19.52 35.96
CA ALA A 193 -11.54 19.13 35.83
C ALA A 193 -10.73 20.29 35.24
N ALA A 194 -9.67 20.64 35.94
CA ALA A 194 -8.68 21.63 35.51
C ALA A 194 -7.29 21.03 35.69
N ASP A 195 -6.34 21.57 34.94
CA ASP A 195 -4.93 21.28 35.14
C ASP A 195 -4.48 21.69 36.55
N HIS A 196 -3.39 21.12 37.03
CA HIS A 196 -2.92 21.40 38.38
C HIS A 196 -2.55 22.90 38.51
N PRO A 197 -2.98 23.59 39.59
CA PRO A 197 -3.05 25.05 39.65
C PRO A 197 -1.71 25.81 39.53
N VAL A 198 -0.58 25.10 39.60
CA VAL A 198 0.76 25.67 39.43
C VAL A 198 1.58 24.74 38.51
N PHE A 199 1.83 25.20 37.28
CA PHE A 199 2.67 24.53 36.25
C PHE A 199 2.46 23.02 36.05
N GLY A 200 1.32 22.46 36.44
CA GLY A 200 1.15 21.01 36.42
C GLY A 200 0.18 20.54 35.35
N LEU A 201 0.46 19.36 34.83
CA LEU A 201 -0.31 18.72 33.79
C LEU A 201 -1.34 17.76 34.40
N SER A 202 -2.35 17.44 33.60
CA SER A 202 -3.37 16.44 33.90
C SER A 202 -2.89 15.04 33.53
N THR A 203 -3.13 14.08 34.42
CA THR A 203 -2.85 12.65 34.19
C THR A 203 -4.10 11.94 33.65
N SER A 204 -3.93 10.78 33.03
CA SER A 204 -5.04 9.95 32.50
C SER A 204 -6.10 9.54 33.54
N GLY A 205 -5.86 9.74 34.84
CA GLY A 205 -6.82 9.46 35.92
C GLY A 205 -8.00 10.44 35.98
N ILE A 206 -7.93 11.58 35.27
CA ILE A 206 -9.03 12.57 35.19
C ILE A 206 -10.15 12.10 34.23
N CYS A 207 -9.87 11.11 33.40
CA CYS A 207 -10.82 10.56 32.43
C CYS A 207 -11.90 9.72 33.11
N THR A 208 -13.18 9.99 32.84
CA THR A 208 -14.30 9.21 33.39
C THR A 208 -14.82 8.12 32.46
N THR A 209 -14.18 7.93 31.30
CA THR A 209 -14.57 6.93 30.31
C THR A 209 -14.48 5.50 30.86
N THR A 210 -15.48 4.66 30.57
CA THR A 210 -15.50 3.24 30.97
C THR A 210 -14.70 2.35 30.03
N ASN A 211 -14.43 2.81 28.80
CA ASN A 211 -13.74 2.03 27.78
C ASN A 211 -12.24 2.28 27.80
N THR A 212 -11.50 1.47 28.56
CA THR A 212 -10.05 1.58 28.71
C THR A 212 -9.30 1.37 27.40
N LEU A 213 -9.76 0.46 26.53
CA LEU A 213 -9.14 0.22 25.22
C LEU A 213 -9.19 1.45 24.31
N ARG A 214 -10.31 2.17 24.31
CA ARG A 214 -10.48 3.41 23.54
C ARG A 214 -9.58 4.53 24.06
N LEU A 215 -9.44 4.64 25.38
CA LEU A 215 -8.55 5.59 26.03
C LEU A 215 -7.08 5.27 25.74
N ASP A 216 -6.71 3.98 25.84
CA ASP A 216 -5.35 3.51 25.61
C ASP A 216 -4.91 3.65 24.15
N ASP A 217 -5.83 3.59 23.17
CA ASP A 217 -5.53 3.93 21.78
C ASP A 217 -5.31 5.45 21.57
N GLY A 218 -5.92 6.28 22.43
CA GLY A 218 -5.71 7.74 22.44
C GLY A 218 -4.26 8.15 22.74
N PHE A 219 -3.51 7.34 23.48
CA PHE A 219 -2.08 7.57 23.77
C PHE A 219 -1.12 6.94 22.73
N LYS A 220 -1.65 6.29 21.69
CA LYS A 220 -0.88 5.59 20.64
C LYS A 220 -0.94 6.32 19.30
N SER A 221 -0.56 7.60 19.30
CA SER A 221 -0.59 8.45 18.09
C SER A 221 0.66 8.34 17.22
N PHE A 222 1.85 8.19 17.81
CA PHE A 222 3.11 8.18 17.07
C PHE A 222 3.78 6.80 17.07
N PRO A 223 4.32 6.35 15.91
CA PRO A 223 4.13 6.90 14.56
C PRO A 223 2.78 6.49 13.95
N SER A 224 2.40 7.10 12.81
CA SER A 224 1.20 6.70 12.07
C SER A 224 1.33 5.27 11.54
N GLY A 225 0.41 4.39 11.93
CA GLY A 225 0.41 2.99 11.47
C GLY A 225 0.07 2.84 9.99
N HIS A 226 -0.63 3.82 9.41
CA HIS A 226 -0.96 3.90 7.99
C HIS A 226 0.23 4.32 7.14
N SER A 227 1.18 5.07 7.71
CA SER A 227 2.37 5.54 7.00
C SER A 227 3.54 4.55 7.07
N SER A 228 3.57 3.69 8.07
CA SER A 228 4.62 2.67 8.24
C SER A 228 4.40 1.40 7.42
N ARG A 229 3.31 1.32 6.65
CA ARG A 229 2.86 0.11 5.95
C ARG A 229 2.75 0.33 4.45
#